data_AF-A0A0H3VCF9-F1
#
_entry.id   AF-A0A0H3VCF9-F1
#
_cell.length_a   1.000
_cell.length_b   1.000
_cell.length_c   1.000
_cell.angle_alpha   90.00
_cell.angle_beta   90.00
_cell.angle_gamma   90.00
#
_symmetry.space_group_name_H-M   'P 1'
#
loop_
_entity.id
_entity.type
_entity.pdbx_description
1 polymer ?
#
loop_
_entity_poly.entity_id
_entity_poly.type
_entity_poly.pdbx_seq_one_letter_code
_entity_poly.pdbx_strand_id
1 'polypeptide(L)'
;ISVASILNILDDELIQNVGDYILSCQTYEGGIGGEPGSEAHGGYTFCGLAAMILIGEASRLDLPRLIDWVVCRQGKECGFQGRTNKLVDGCYSFWQGGA
;
A
#
# COMPACT_ATOMS: atom_id res chain seq x y z
N ILE A 1 -4.08 11.54 -6.80
CA ILE A 1 -3.49 10.59 -7.77
C ILE A 1 -4.54 9.89 -8.63
N SER A 2 -5.36 8.97 -8.10
CA SER A 2 -6.37 8.23 -8.92
C SER A 2 -7.30 9.12 -9.75
N VAL A 3 -7.98 10.09 -9.12
CA VAL A 3 -8.87 11.03 -9.83
C VAL A 3 -8.13 11.82 -10.92
N ALA A 4 -6.92 12.32 -10.59
CA ALA A 4 -6.13 13.10 -11.55
C ALA A 4 -5.69 12.26 -12.76
N SER A 5 -5.33 10.99 -12.53
CA SER A 5 -5.00 10.04 -13.59
C SER A 5 -6.21 9.75 -14.49
N ILE A 6 -7.37 9.44 -13.91
CA ILE A 6 -8.61 9.14 -14.66
C ILE A 6 -9.06 10.33 -15.52
N LEU A 7 -8.98 11.54 -14.96
CA LEU A 7 -9.39 12.76 -15.66
C LEU A 7 -8.31 13.33 -16.59
N ASN A 8 -7.17 12.65 -16.73
CA ASN A 8 -6.03 13.09 -17.55
C ASN A 8 -5.54 14.51 -17.20
N ILE A 9 -5.46 14.79 -15.90
CA ILE A 9 -4.95 16.03 -15.31
C ILE A 9 -3.79 15.76 -14.32
N LEU A 10 -3.16 14.58 -14.43
CA LEU A 10 -1.96 14.24 -13.68
C LEU A 10 -0.76 14.82 -14.42
N ASP A 11 0.05 15.63 -13.75
CA ASP A 11 1.27 16.24 -14.29
C ASP A 11 2.44 16.13 -13.30
N ASP A 12 3.63 16.48 -13.78
CA ASP A 12 4.89 16.34 -13.03
C ASP A 12 4.95 17.24 -11.79
N GLU A 13 4.29 18.40 -11.83
CA GLU A 13 4.23 19.34 -10.69
C GLU A 13 3.36 18.76 -9.57
N LEU A 14 2.20 18.19 -9.93
CA LEU A 14 1.26 17.59 -8.97
C LEU A 14 1.84 16.35 -8.27
N ILE A 15 2.68 15.57 -8.95
CA ILE A 15 3.28 14.36 -8.37
C ILE A 15 4.62 14.61 -7.69
N GLN A 16 5.10 15.87 -7.68
CA GLN A 16 6.37 16.23 -7.06
C GLN A 16 6.41 15.78 -5.58
N ASN A 17 7.43 15.01 -5.22
CA ASN A 17 7.66 14.44 -3.88
C ASN A 17 6.58 13.46 -3.37
N VAL A 18 5.56 13.11 -4.16
CA VAL A 18 4.53 12.16 -3.74
C VAL A 18 5.15 10.77 -3.49
N GLY A 19 6.03 10.33 -4.38
CA GLY A 19 6.73 9.07 -4.22
C GLY A 19 7.66 9.04 -3.00
N ASP A 20 8.37 10.14 -2.73
CA ASP A 20 9.24 10.25 -1.55
C ASP A 20 8.45 10.13 -0.25
N TYR A 21 7.28 10.77 -0.19
CA TYR A 21 6.39 10.67 0.96
C TYR A 21 5.89 9.23 1.16
N ILE A 22 5.40 8.58 0.09
CA ILE A 22 4.91 7.19 0.18
C ILE A 22 6.04 6.23 0.58
N LEU A 23 7.26 6.42 0.07
CA LEU A 23 8.42 5.62 0.46
C LEU A 23 8.72 5.73 1.95
N SER A 24 8.60 6.94 2.51
CA SER A 24 8.80 7.14 3.95
C SER A 24 7.72 6.48 4.82
N CYS A 25 6.61 6.04 4.23
CA CYS A 25 5.55 5.28 4.89
C CYS A 25 5.75 3.76 4.82
N GLN A 26 6.68 3.23 4.03
CA GLN A 26 6.96 1.79 4.02
C GLN A 26 7.67 1.42 5.34
N THR A 27 7.08 0.47 6.07
CA THR A 27 7.51 0.14 7.43
C THR A 27 8.54 -0.98 7.44
N TYR A 28 9.15 -1.21 8.61
CA TYR A 28 10.04 -2.35 8.81
C TYR A 28 9.36 -3.72 8.56
N GLU A 29 8.02 -3.77 8.64
CA GLU A 29 7.26 -4.99 8.41
C GLU A 29 7.17 -5.34 6.91
N GLY A 30 7.39 -4.36 6.01
CA GLY A 30 7.30 -4.49 4.56
C GLY A 30 6.07 -3.82 3.94
N GLY A 31 4.95 -3.76 4.66
CA GLY A 31 3.76 -3.02 4.25
C GLY A 31 3.89 -1.50 4.42
N ILE A 32 2.83 -0.76 4.09
CA ILE A 32 2.82 0.71 4.13
C ILE A 32 1.85 1.19 5.22
N GLY A 33 2.29 2.17 6.01
CA GLY A 33 1.49 2.88 7.01
C GLY A 33 0.75 4.10 6.45
N GLY A 34 -0.14 4.69 7.24
CA GLY A 34 -0.88 5.91 6.83
C GLY A 34 0.00 7.16 6.79
N GLU A 35 1.08 7.15 7.55
CA GLU A 35 2.08 8.21 7.66
C GLU A 35 3.42 7.60 8.14
N PRO A 36 4.54 8.34 8.02
CA PRO A 36 5.85 7.83 8.43
C PRO A 36 5.87 7.43 9.91
N GLY A 37 6.37 6.22 10.19
CA GLY A 37 6.45 5.66 11.54
C GLY A 37 5.17 4.95 12.03
N SER A 38 4.07 4.99 11.28
CA SER A 38 2.88 4.20 11.58
C SER A 38 3.05 2.71 11.24
N GLU A 39 2.25 1.85 11.87
CA GLU A 39 2.18 0.41 11.60
C GLU A 39 1.67 0.12 10.18
N ALA A 40 2.15 -0.98 9.58
CA ALA A 40 1.68 -1.38 8.26
C ALA A 40 0.21 -1.81 8.32
N HIS A 41 -0.57 -1.37 7.34
CA HIS A 41 -2.01 -1.62 7.30
C HIS A 41 -2.49 -1.86 5.87
N GLY A 42 -3.36 -2.84 5.66
CA GLY A 42 -3.79 -3.27 4.32
C GLY A 42 -4.38 -2.13 3.49
N GLY A 43 -5.25 -1.32 4.10
CA GLY A 43 -5.82 -0.15 3.41
C GLY A 43 -4.78 0.87 2.95
N TYR A 44 -3.81 1.21 3.80
CA TYR A 44 -2.75 2.16 3.44
C TYR A 44 -1.73 1.54 2.49
N THR A 45 -1.49 0.23 2.61
CA THR A 45 -0.66 -0.56 1.71
C THR A 45 -1.22 -0.55 0.29
N PHE A 46 -2.50 -0.85 0.11
CA PHE A 46 -3.16 -0.73 -1.18
C PHE A 46 -3.09 0.70 -1.74
N CYS A 47 -3.47 1.71 -0.93
CA CYS A 47 -3.45 3.10 -1.37
C CYS A 47 -2.06 3.57 -1.80
N GLY A 48 -1.02 3.22 -1.02
CA GLY A 48 0.37 3.57 -1.30
C GLY A 48 0.89 2.88 -2.55
N LEU A 49 0.73 1.55 -2.65
CA LEU A 49 1.18 0.79 -3.81
C LEU A 49 0.45 1.24 -5.10
N ALA A 50 -0.87 1.38 -5.06
CA ALA A 50 -1.65 1.82 -6.21
C ALA A 50 -1.26 3.25 -6.65
N ALA A 51 -1.01 4.16 -5.70
CA ALA A 51 -0.52 5.50 -6.03
C ALA A 51 0.86 5.45 -6.68
N MET A 52 1.79 4.64 -6.16
CA MET A 52 3.13 4.45 -6.74
C MET A 52 3.08 3.83 -8.15
N ILE A 53 2.15 2.90 -8.41
CA ILE A 53 1.92 2.36 -9.75
C ILE A 53 1.43 3.45 -10.70
N LEU A 54 0.44 4.26 -10.28
CA LEU A 54 -0.16 5.30 -11.11
C LEU A 54 0.80 6.43 -11.47
N ILE A 55 1.80 6.71 -10.62
CA ILE A 55 2.85 7.70 -10.91
C ILE A 55 4.12 7.07 -11.54
N GLY A 56 4.11 5.77 -11.83
CA GLY A 56 5.24 5.09 -12.50
C GLY A 56 6.45 4.78 -11.60
N GLU A 57 6.27 4.77 -10.28
CA GLU A 57 7.36 4.69 -9.30
C GLU A 57 7.33 3.45 -8.40
N ALA A 58 6.47 2.47 -8.68
CA ALA A 58 6.34 1.26 -7.86
C ALA A 58 7.66 0.51 -7.60
N SER A 59 8.61 0.56 -8.55
CA SER A 59 9.93 -0.06 -8.42
C SER A 59 10.82 0.56 -7.32
N ARG A 60 10.46 1.72 -6.79
CA ARG A 60 11.18 2.38 -5.69
C ARG A 60 10.88 1.73 -4.34
N LEU A 61 9.73 1.07 -4.19
CA LEU A 61 9.36 0.34 -2.97
C LEU A 61 10.22 -0.92 -2.80
N ASP A 62 10.43 -1.37 -1.57
CA ASP A 62 10.94 -2.71 -1.29
C ASP A 62 9.83 -3.74 -1.57
N LEU A 63 9.64 -4.08 -2.84
CA LEU A 63 8.60 -5.00 -3.31
C LEU A 63 8.74 -6.42 -2.72
N PRO A 64 9.94 -7.02 -2.59
CA PRO A 64 10.09 -8.31 -1.92
C PRO A 64 9.51 -8.32 -0.51
N ARG A 65 9.85 -7.32 0.32
CA ARG A 65 9.30 -7.23 1.69
C ARG A 65 7.81 -6.94 1.69
N LEU A 66 7.33 -6.14 0.75
CA LEU A 66 5.91 -5.85 0.60
C LEU A 66 5.11 -7.13 0.30
N ILE A 67 5.58 -7.95 -0.64
CA ILE A 67 4.97 -9.23 -0.99
C ILE A 67 4.95 -10.15 0.24
N ASP A 68 6.10 -10.33 0.90
CA ASP A 68 6.20 -11.13 2.12
C ASP A 68 5.20 -10.67 3.19
N TRP A 69 5.08 -9.35 3.37
CA TRP A 69 4.13 -8.78 4.32
C TRP A 69 2.68 -9.11 3.93
N VAL A 70 2.26 -8.85 2.69
CA VAL A 70 0.88 -9.07 2.22
C VAL A 70 0.49 -10.55 2.30
N VAL A 71 1.34 -11.47 1.87
CA VAL A 71 1.02 -12.92 1.91
C VAL A 71 0.87 -13.43 3.35
N CYS A 72 1.63 -12.87 4.30
CA CYS A 72 1.48 -13.19 5.72
C CYS A 72 0.22 -12.59 6.37
N ARG A 73 -0.65 -11.90 5.62
CA ARG A 73 -1.94 -11.38 6.10
C ARG A 73 -3.10 -12.33 5.83
N GLN A 74 -2.92 -13.38 5.04
CA GLN A 74 -3.96 -14.40 4.89
C GLN A 74 -3.98 -15.31 6.13
N GLY A 75 -5.12 -15.32 6.82
CA GLY A 75 -5.34 -16.10 8.03
C GLY A 75 -5.75 -17.56 7.76
N LYS A 76 -5.83 -18.36 8.82
CA LYS A 76 -6.33 -19.75 8.75
C LYS A 76 -7.82 -19.80 8.45
N GLU A 77 -8.51 -18.69 8.69
CA GLU A 77 -9.91 -18.43 8.40
C GLU A 77 -10.17 -18.20 6.90
N CYS A 78 -9.12 -18.30 6.06
CA CYS A 78 -9.13 -18.07 4.61
C CYS A 78 -9.40 -16.62 4.17
N GLY A 79 -9.75 -15.72 5.09
CA GLY A 79 -9.77 -14.28 4.87
C GLY A 79 -8.45 -13.61 5.20
N PHE A 80 -8.42 -12.28 5.06
CA PHE A 80 -7.24 -11.46 5.39
C PHE A 80 -7.44 -10.64 6.66
N GLN A 81 -6.37 -10.47 7.42
CA GLN A 81 -6.29 -9.49 8.50
C GLN A 81 -5.65 -8.19 7.98
N GLY A 82 -6.10 -7.05 8.49
CA GLY A 82 -5.58 -5.74 8.05
C GLY A 82 -4.15 -5.44 8.44
N ARG A 83 -3.67 -6.06 9.52
CA ARG A 83 -2.38 -5.76 10.16
C ARG A 83 -1.99 -6.90 11.10
N THR A 84 -0.74 -6.91 11.54
CA THR A 84 -0.17 -7.98 12.37
C THR A 84 -0.95 -8.15 13.69
N ASN A 85 -1.23 -9.40 14.08
CA ASN A 85 -1.94 -9.76 15.31
C ASN A 85 -3.34 -9.11 15.49
N LYS A 86 -4.07 -8.90 14.40
CA LYS A 86 -5.49 -8.50 14.43
C LYS A 86 -6.37 -9.56 13.78
N LEU A 87 -7.68 -9.42 14.01
CA LEU A 87 -8.69 -10.33 13.48
C LEU A 87 -8.81 -10.20 11.96
N VAL A 88 -9.29 -11.28 11.35
CA VAL A 88 -9.73 -11.33 9.95
C VAL A 88 -10.93 -10.41 9.73
N ASP A 89 -10.99 -9.75 8.57
CA ASP A 89 -12.14 -8.96 8.14
C ASP A 89 -12.31 -9.06 6.62
N GLY A 90 -13.54 -9.27 6.17
CA GLY A 90 -13.89 -9.48 4.77
C GLY A 90 -13.49 -8.34 3.83
N CYS A 91 -13.44 -7.08 4.32
CA CYS A 91 -13.04 -5.95 3.47
C CYS A 91 -11.56 -6.04 3.01
N TYR A 92 -10.70 -6.72 3.77
CA TYR A 92 -9.31 -6.95 3.37
C TYR A 92 -9.15 -7.93 2.22
N SER A 93 -10.22 -8.60 1.78
CA SER A 93 -10.20 -9.34 0.51
C SER A 93 -9.85 -8.44 -0.67
N PHE A 94 -10.26 -7.17 -0.63
CA PHE A 94 -9.85 -6.16 -1.61
C PHE A 94 -8.53 -5.51 -1.20
N TRP A 95 -8.44 -4.99 0.02
CA TRP A 95 -7.26 -4.20 0.44
C TRP A 95 -5.95 -4.99 0.52
N GLN A 96 -6.00 -6.28 0.86
CA GLN A 96 -4.82 -7.16 0.86
C GLN A 96 -4.77 -8.03 -0.39
N GLY A 97 -5.90 -8.59 -0.82
CA GLY A 97 -5.93 -9.48 -2.00
C GLY A 97 -5.72 -8.77 -3.33
N GLY A 98 -6.00 -7.46 -3.41
CA GLY A 98 -5.78 -6.63 -4.60
C GLY A 98 -4.51 -5.79 -4.58
N ALA A 99 -3.73 -5.84 -3.49
CA ALA A 99 -2.40 -5.23 -3.38
C ALA A 99 -1.34 -6.24 -3.84
#